data_AF-A0A6L3F5W4-F1
#
_entry.id   AF-A0A6L3F5W4-F1
#
_cell.length_a   1.000
_cell.length_b   1.000
_cell.length_c   1.000
_cell.angle_alpha   90.00
_cell.angle_beta   90.00
_cell.angle_gamma   90.00
#
_symmetry.space_group_name_H-M   'P 1'
#
loop_
_entity.id
_entity.type
_entity.pdbx_description
1 polymer ?
#
loop_
_entity_poly.entity_id
_entity_poly.type
_entity_poly.pdbx_seq_one_letter_code
_entity_poly.pdbx_strand_id
1 'polypeptide(L)' 'MDNDAKKRAEHKAALKKIREGGVATKVRILVPRQACPVCQAIEGAYEFDDAPELPPEGCSCINGCNAYYAPVLDMRGP' A
#
# COMPACT_ATOMS: atom_id res chain seq x y z
N MET A 1 -22.36 -4.60 -0.80
CA MET A 1 -21.60 -4.68 0.46
C MET A 1 -20.70 -5.91 0.28
N ASP A 2 -19.38 -5.87 0.09
CA ASP A 2 -18.30 -5.25 0.87
C ASP A 2 -17.09 -4.99 -0.07
N ASN A 3 -16.92 -3.77 -0.59
CA ASN A 3 -15.83 -3.48 -1.53
C ASN A 3 -14.44 -3.43 -0.85
N ASP A 4 -14.45 -3.26 0.48
CA ASP A 4 -13.26 -3.08 1.32
C ASP A 4 -12.51 -4.39 1.56
N ALA A 5 -13.23 -5.49 1.85
CA ALA A 5 -12.65 -6.81 2.06
C ALA A 5 -11.94 -7.35 0.81
N LYS A 6 -12.54 -7.14 -0.37
CA LYS A 6 -11.92 -7.51 -1.64
C LYS A 6 -10.64 -6.70 -1.89
N LYS A 7 -10.68 -5.38 -1.65
CA LYS A 7 -9.52 -4.50 -1.76
C LYS A 7 -8.38 -4.91 -0.81
N ARG A 8 -8.67 -5.28 0.44
CA ARG A 8 -7.66 -5.80 1.38
C ARG A 8 -6.96 -7.03 0.82
N ALA A 9 -7.71 -7.99 0.29
CA ALA A 9 -7.13 -9.19 -0.30
C ALA A 9 -6.22 -8.87 -1.51
N GLU A 10 -6.63 -7.93 -2.36
CA GLU A 10 -5.83 -7.46 -3.50
C GLU A 10 -4.53 -6.78 -3.05
N HIS A 11 -4.61 -5.89 -2.05
CA HIS A 11 -3.45 -5.19 -1.50
C HIS A 11 -2.47 -6.15 -0.81
N LYS A 12 -3.00 -7.12 -0.04
CA LYS A 12 -2.18 -8.15 0.62
C LYS A 12 -1.47 -9.05 -0.40
N ALA A 13 -2.17 -9.41 -1.48
CA ALA A 13 -1.56 -10.16 -2.58
C ALA A 13 -0.46 -9.35 -3.29
N ALA A 14 -0.67 -8.05 -3.49
CA ALA A 14 0.34 -7.16 -4.07
C ALA A 14 1.58 -7.03 -3.18
N LEU A 15 1.40 -6.84 -1.86
CA LEU A 15 2.50 -6.78 -0.90
C LEU A 15 3.29 -8.09 -0.87
N LYS A 16 2.59 -9.23 -0.86
CA LYS A 16 3.21 -10.56 -0.91
C LYS A 16 4.06 -10.73 -2.17
N LYS A 17 3.54 -10.34 -3.34
CA LYS A 17 4.30 -10.39 -4.60
C LYS A 17 5.56 -9.53 -4.57
N ILE A 18 5.48 -8.34 -3.97
CA ILE A 18 6.64 -7.45 -3.82
C ILE A 18 7.70 -8.11 -2.92
N ARG A 19 7.28 -8.67 -1.78
CA ARG A 19 8.16 -9.37 -0.82
C ARG A 19 8.80 -10.60 -1.45
N GLU A 20 8.03 -11.41 -2.17
CA GLU A 20 8.50 -12.63 -2.83
C GLU A 20 9.37 -12.35 -4.06
N GLY A 21 9.23 -11.18 -4.69
CA GLY A 21 10.04 -10.77 -5.83
C GLY A 21 11.53 -10.56 -5.50
N GLY A 22 11.90 -10.41 -4.21
CA GLY A 22 13.29 -10.37 -3.74
C GLY A 22 14.13 -9.15 -4.16
N VAL A 23 13.61 -8.30 -5.04
CA VAL A 23 14.29 -7.10 -5.56
C VAL A 23 14.04 -5.84 -4.73
N ALA A 24 12.97 -5.82 -3.95
CA ALA A 24 12.57 -4.68 -3.14
C ALA A 24 13.11 -4.82 -1.72
N THR A 25 13.68 -3.74 -1.17
CA THR A 25 14.17 -3.69 0.21
C THR A 25 13.11 -3.15 1.16
N LYS A 26 12.21 -2.30 0.65
CA LYS A 26 11.11 -1.68 1.39
C LYS A 26 9.87 -1.62 0.52
N VAL A 27 8.74 -1.31 1.14
CA VAL A 27 7.49 -1.00 0.44
C VAL A 27 7.12 0.46 0.70
N ARG A 28 6.65 1.17 -0.31
CA ARG A 28 6.05 2.50 -0.13
C ARG A 28 4.57 2.45 -0.42
N ILE A 29 3.81 3.22 0.34
CA ILE A 29 2.40 3.46 0.07
C ILE A 29 2.32 4.72 -0.76
N LEU A 30 1.73 4.60 -1.95
CA LEU A 30 1.47 5.71 -2.86
C LEU A 30 0.01 6.12 -2.75
N VAL A 31 -0.22 7.41 -2.53
CA VAL A 31 -1.57 7.94 -2.30
C VAL A 31 -1.84 9.06 -3.30
N PRO A 32 -2.91 8.98 -4.10
CA PRO A 32 -3.23 10.07 -5.01
C PRO A 32 -3.67 11.30 -4.23
N ARG A 33 -3.32 12.51 -4.71
CA ARG A 33 -3.63 13.79 -4.03
C ARG A 33 -5.11 14.00 -3.70
N GLN A 34 -6.01 13.36 -4.45
CA GLN A 34 -7.47 13.41 -4.26
C GLN A 34 -8.00 12.40 -3.22
N ALA A 35 -7.13 11.60 -2.60
CA ALA A 35 -7.53 10.65 -1.57
C ALA A 35 -7.93 11.36 -0.27
N CYS A 36 -8.68 10.65 0.58
CA CYS A 36 -9.09 11.17 1.88
C CYS A 36 -7.88 11.43 2.81
N PRO A 37 -8.03 12.29 3.83
CA PRO A 37 -6.96 12.63 4.77
C PRO A 37 -6.36 11.40 5.49
N VAL A 38 -7.16 10.36 5.73
CA VAL A 38 -6.69 9.11 6.36
C VAL A 38 -5.68 8.39 5.47
N CYS A 39 -5.98 8.28 4.17
CA CYS A 39 -5.03 7.70 3.22
C CYS A 39 -3.77 8.55 3.11
N GLN A 40 -3.90 9.88 3.08
CA GLN A 40 -2.76 10.80 3.01
C GLN A 40 -1.83 10.65 4.23
N ALA A 41 -2.38 10.42 5.43
CA ALA A 41 -1.61 10.29 6.66
C ALA A 41 -0.70 9.03 6.69
N ILE A 42 -1.03 8.00 5.90
CA ILE A 42 -0.23 6.77 5.80
C ILE A 42 0.69 6.76 4.56
N GLU A 43 0.76 7.86 3.81
CA GLU A 43 1.70 7.96 2.70
C GLU A 43 3.14 7.95 3.24
N GLY A 44 3.96 7.02 2.74
CA GLY A 44 5.32 6.87 3.24
C GLY A 44 6.02 5.61 2.74
N ALA A 45 7.27 5.45 3.14
CA ALA A 45 8.05 4.23 2.92
C ALA A 45 8.18 3.48 4.25
N TYR A 46 7.86 2.19 4.21
CA TYR A 46 7.80 1.29 5.36
C TYR A 46 8.63 0.04 5.08
N GLU A 47 9.07 -0.61 6.15
CA GLU A 47 9.57 -1.98 6.05
C GLU A 47 8.41 -2.94 5.78
N PHE A 48 8.69 -4.13 5.24
CA PHE A 48 7.63 -5.07 4.84
C PHE A 48 6.73 -5.51 6.00
N ASP A 49 7.26 -5.55 7.21
CA ASP A 49 6.54 -5.97 8.41
C ASP A 49 5.95 -4.77 9.20
N ASP A 50 6.29 -3.52 8.82
CA ASP A 50 5.81 -2.28 9.47
C ASP A 50 4.74 -1.55 8.63
N ALA A 51 4.57 -1.94 7.36
CA ALA A 51 3.63 -1.30 6.45
C ALA A 51 2.17 -1.47 6.93
N PRO A 52 1.39 -0.38 7.07
CA PRO A 52 0.00 -0.46 7.50
C PRO A 52 -0.84 -1.18 6.44
N GLU A 53 -1.85 -1.93 6.89
CA GLU A 53 -2.77 -2.65 6.00
C GLU A 53 -3.61 -1.65 5.19
N LEU A 54 -3.70 -1.89 3.88
CA LEU A 54 -4.57 -1.15 2.98
C LEU A 54 -5.83 -1.96 2.65
N PRO A 55 -7.01 -1.33 2.56
CA PRO A 55 -7.39 0.02 3.02
C PRO A 55 -7.16 0.28 4.52
N PRO A 56 -6.74 1.50 4.91
CA PRO A 56 -6.67 1.88 6.32
C PRO A 56 -8.06 1.95 6.95
N GLU A 57 -8.15 1.63 8.23
CA GLU A 57 -9.38 1.80 9.00
C GLU A 57 -9.84 3.27 8.96
N GLY A 58 -11.13 3.50 8.73
CA GLY A 58 -11.69 4.85 8.59
C GLY A 58 -11.50 5.49 7.21
N CYS A 59 -11.05 4.74 6.20
CA CYS A 59 -11.04 5.21 4.82
C CYS A 59 -12.43 5.73 4.41
N SER A 60 -12.51 7.02 4.09
CA SER A 60 -13.76 7.71 3.76
C SER A 60 -13.93 7.95 2.24
N CYS A 61 -13.15 7.26 1.41
CA CYS A 61 -13.23 7.37 -0.04
C CYS A 61 -14.49 6.66 -0.56
N ILE A 62 -15.35 7.39 -1.29
CA ILE A 62 -16.63 6.91 -1.83
C ILE A 62 -16.48 5.61 -2.66
N ASN A 63 -15.36 5.45 -3.37
CA ASN A 63 -15.08 4.29 -4.23
C ASN A 63 -14.08 3.29 -3.60
N GLY A 64 -13.81 3.40 -2.30
CA GLY A 64 -12.77 2.63 -1.61
C GLY A 64 -11.39 3.28 -1.68
N CYS A 65 -10.44 2.70 -0.94
CA CYS A 65 -9.08 3.23 -0.89
C CYS A 65 -8.41 3.17 -2.27
N ASN A 66 -7.82 4.29 -2.67
CA ASN A 66 -7.02 4.42 -3.88
C ASN A 66 -5.51 4.37 -3.59
N ALA A 67 -5.11 4.14 -2.33
CA ALA A 67 -3.72 3.93 -2.00
C ALA A 67 -3.26 2.55 -2.50
N TYR A 68 -1.99 2.42 -2.84
CA TYR A 68 -1.42 1.16 -3.31
C TYR A 68 0.03 0.99 -2.85
N TYR A 69 0.44 -0.26 -2.68
CA TYR A 69 1.82 -0.61 -2.38
C TYR A 69 2.66 -0.56 -3.65
N ALA A 70 3.83 0.07 -3.56
CA ALA A 70 4.86 0.02 -4.58
C ALA A 70 6.20 -0.44 -3.98
N PRO A 71 6.98 -1.25 -4.72
CA PRO A 71 8.31 -1.64 -4.29
C PRO A 71 9.23 -0.43 -4.23
N VAL A 72 10.04 -0.34 -3.17
CA VAL A 72 11.21 0.53 -3.13
C VAL A 72 12.42 -0.33 -3.46
N LEU A 73 13.06 -0.02 -4.58
CA LEU A 73 14.29 -0.68 -5.02
C LEU A 73 15.47 0.12 -4.46
N ASP A 74 16.22 -0.45 -3.53
CA ASP A 74 17.51 0.10 -3.07
C ASP A 74 18.68 -0.50 -3.85
N MET A 75 18.45 -0.93 -5.09
CA MET A 75 19.56 -1.34 -5.94
C MET A 75 20.41 -0.12 -6.29
N ARG A 76 21.52 0.07 -5.55
CA ARG A 76 22.76 0.48 -6.20
C ARG A 76 22.94 -0.46 -7.39
N GLY A 77 22.81 0.08 -8.60
CA GLY A 77 23.27 -0.62 -9.79
C GLY A 77 24.76 -0.97 -9.68
N PRO A 78 25.26 -1.90 -10.51
CA PRO A 78 26.69 -2.23 -10.57
C PRO A 78 27.57 -1.00 -10.81
#